data_AF-A0A6J5ZZF0-F1
#
_entry.id   AF-A0A6J5ZZF0-F1
#
_cell.length_a   1.000
_cell.length_b   1.000
_cell.length_c   1.000
_cell.angle_alpha   90.00
_cell.angle_beta   90.00
_cell.angle_gamma   90.00
#
_symmetry.space_group_name_H-M   'P 1'
#
loop_
_entity.id
_entity.type
_entity.pdbx_description
1 polymer ?
#
loop_
_entity_poly.entity_id
_entity_poly.type
_entity_poly.pdbx_seq_one_letter_code
_entity_poly.pdbx_strand_id
1 'polypeptide(L)'
;MTSDKSHANRSIFSRVNIALVLALVLGSAVLVGSGANVGAVTTPGAAYADFATPVGSNPTWTSSFSMPGAAGFPAATIVTNSLSPNVPTGASTWLSAATPFGTQFASSQNQKYLNFSPTTGQAMSTTTITFASPTPVTGWGFALGDVDAESIGISATDTNGAAVSTPNLGFQSSFNLCNIPSPKPSTCSGVVTFDAPVWVPGTNSGVLQGNVNDTTGASGWFMPLVPIRSLTLTNTNLSGIPTASLWIASNLRTISGTISADPAPAPTTTTTTSPTTTTTAPAPLPDVIVSVIDSTGDVVATTTTDANGDFVFPTIAPGVYTLIEQPPAGTVPPANFPLIVDVTYGDVTGIVVVNLPADMGPKFTG
;
A
#
# COMPACT_ATOMS: atom_id res chain seq x y z
N MET A 1 26.16 69.65 24.27
CA MET A 1 26.28 68.85 23.03
C MET A 1 26.69 67.45 23.42
N THR A 2 25.74 66.54 23.56
CA THR A 2 25.97 65.09 23.61
C THR A 2 24.69 64.40 23.16
N SER A 3 24.90 63.40 22.32
CA SER A 3 23.94 62.61 21.55
C SER A 3 23.41 61.45 22.38
N ASP A 4 22.09 61.18 22.31
CA ASP A 4 21.55 59.81 22.30
C ASP A 4 20.08 59.78 21.86
N LYS A 5 19.76 59.20 20.70
CA LYS A 5 18.42 58.65 20.38
C LYS A 5 18.53 57.47 19.42
N SER A 6 18.05 56.34 19.92
CA SER A 6 17.93 55.03 19.31
C SER A 6 17.17 55.03 17.98
N HIS A 7 17.72 54.30 17.00
CA HIS A 7 17.08 53.99 15.72
C HIS A 7 16.35 52.65 15.80
N ALA A 8 15.07 52.67 15.44
CA ALA A 8 14.25 51.49 15.18
C ALA A 8 14.58 50.93 13.79
N ASN A 9 14.97 49.66 13.71
CA ASN A 9 15.24 48.96 12.45
C ASN A 9 14.02 48.10 12.07
N ARG A 10 13.35 48.44 10.98
CA ARG A 10 12.26 47.67 10.37
C ARG A 10 12.86 46.57 9.50
N SER A 11 12.62 45.30 9.83
CA SER A 11 13.01 44.18 8.99
C SER A 11 11.96 43.89 7.92
N ILE A 12 12.46 43.71 6.70
CA ILE A 12 11.79 43.32 5.47
C ILE A 12 11.67 41.79 5.49
N PHE A 13 10.46 41.24 5.30
CA PHE A 13 10.30 39.86 4.85
C PHE A 13 9.33 39.78 3.67
N SER A 14 9.84 39.10 2.66
CA SER A 14 9.36 38.96 1.28
C SER A 14 8.09 38.12 1.19
N ARG A 15 7.19 38.50 0.28
CA ARG A 15 5.98 37.74 -0.09
C ARG A 15 6.37 36.62 -1.06
N VAL A 16 6.12 35.37 -0.67
CA VAL A 16 6.19 34.22 -1.59
C VAL A 16 4.84 34.08 -2.28
N ASN A 17 4.84 34.22 -3.61
CA ASN A 17 3.69 33.94 -4.47
C ASN A 17 3.55 32.42 -4.63
N ILE A 18 2.38 31.87 -4.27
CA ILE A 18 2.00 30.48 -4.55
C ILE A 18 1.48 30.43 -5.98
N ALA A 19 2.25 29.83 -6.89
CA ALA A 19 1.82 29.54 -8.25
C ALA A 19 1.04 28.22 -8.29
N LEU A 20 -0.21 28.32 -8.74
CA LEU A 20 -1.13 27.23 -9.03
C LEU A 20 -0.63 26.47 -10.27
N VAL A 21 -0.23 25.20 -10.13
CA VAL A 21 0.10 24.33 -11.27
C VAL A 21 -1.16 23.58 -11.71
N LEU A 22 -1.70 23.99 -12.85
CA LEU A 22 -2.79 23.34 -13.57
C LEU A 22 -2.18 22.21 -14.42
N ALA A 23 -2.49 20.95 -14.11
CA ALA A 23 -2.02 19.80 -14.90
C ALA A 23 -2.79 19.75 -16.23
N LEU A 24 -2.08 19.96 -17.34
CA LEU A 24 -2.58 19.88 -18.70
C LEU A 24 -2.55 18.41 -19.15
N VAL A 25 -3.72 17.83 -19.43
CA VAL A 25 -3.85 16.53 -20.11
C VAL A 25 -3.52 16.73 -21.58
N LEU A 26 -2.34 16.26 -22.02
CA LEU A 26 -2.02 16.12 -23.43
C LEU A 26 -2.16 14.65 -23.83
N GLY A 27 -3.17 14.38 -24.66
CA GLY A 27 -3.35 13.10 -25.33
C GLY A 27 -2.26 12.89 -26.37
N SER A 28 -1.65 11.71 -26.34
CA SER A 28 -0.65 11.28 -27.32
C SER A 28 -1.28 10.29 -28.29
N ALA A 29 -0.97 10.51 -29.57
CA ALA A 29 -1.51 9.84 -30.74
C ALA A 29 -1.23 8.33 -30.78
N VAL A 30 -2.18 7.61 -31.38
CA VAL A 30 -2.16 6.18 -31.68
C VAL A 30 -1.13 5.89 -32.78
N LEU A 31 -0.15 5.03 -32.48
CA LEU A 31 0.56 4.23 -33.49
C LEU A 31 0.09 2.79 -33.37
N VAL A 32 -0.54 2.29 -34.43
CA VAL A 32 -0.96 0.88 -34.55
C VAL A 32 0.26 0.04 -34.91
N GLY A 33 0.85 -0.61 -33.91
CA GLY A 33 1.77 -1.73 -34.07
C GLY A 33 1.13 -2.97 -33.48
N SER A 34 1.13 -4.08 -34.20
CA SER A 34 0.60 -5.37 -33.77
C SER A 34 1.42 -5.93 -32.60
N GLY A 35 1.07 -5.52 -31.39
CA GLY A 35 1.56 -6.05 -30.11
C GLY A 35 0.40 -6.66 -29.34
N ALA A 36 0.68 -7.71 -28.57
CA ALA A 36 -0.30 -8.41 -27.74
C ALA A 36 -1.13 -7.42 -26.90
N ASN A 37 -2.43 -7.68 -26.79
CA ASN A 37 -3.34 -6.93 -25.92
C ASN A 37 -2.83 -6.99 -24.46
N VAL A 38 -2.06 -5.99 -24.02
CA VAL A 38 -1.98 -5.67 -22.59
C VAL A 38 -3.26 -4.93 -22.30
N GLY A 39 -4.27 -5.66 -21.84
CA GLY A 39 -5.53 -5.07 -21.40
C GLY A 39 -5.22 -4.00 -20.36
N ALA A 40 -5.73 -2.79 -20.56
CA ALA A 40 -5.70 -1.75 -19.55
C ALA A 40 -6.36 -2.29 -18.27
N VAL A 41 -5.57 -2.50 -17.22
CA VAL A 41 -6.07 -2.81 -15.88
C VAL A 41 -6.57 -1.48 -15.30
N THR A 42 -7.82 -1.11 -15.59
CA THR A 42 -8.43 0.14 -15.10
C THR A 42 -9.12 0.00 -13.73
N THR A 43 -8.69 -0.98 -12.94
CA THR A 43 -8.95 -1.03 -11.49
C THR A 43 -7.61 -1.30 -10.84
N PRO A 44 -7.11 -0.44 -9.92
CA PRO A 44 -5.95 -0.80 -9.11
C PRO A 44 -6.23 -2.19 -8.53
N GLY A 45 -5.34 -3.15 -8.81
CA GLY A 45 -5.43 -4.42 -8.13
C GLY A 45 -5.38 -4.18 -6.63
N ALA A 46 -6.01 -5.04 -5.85
CA ALA A 46 -5.92 -4.99 -4.40
C ALA A 46 -5.61 -6.39 -3.88
N ALA A 47 -4.84 -6.44 -2.80
CA ALA A 47 -4.62 -7.66 -2.03
C ALA A 47 -5.29 -7.53 -0.67
N TYR A 48 -5.79 -8.65 -0.16
CA TYR A 48 -6.39 -8.75 1.16
C TYR A 48 -5.49 -9.55 2.10
N ALA A 49 -5.58 -9.26 3.39
CA ALA A 49 -4.91 -10.04 4.41
C ALA A 49 -5.38 -11.51 4.39
N ASP A 50 -4.44 -12.43 4.23
CA ASP A 50 -4.65 -13.86 4.38
C ASP A 50 -4.46 -14.24 5.85
N PHE A 51 -5.54 -14.14 6.63
CA PHE A 51 -5.52 -14.47 8.05
C PHE A 51 -5.29 -15.98 8.29
N ALA A 52 -4.44 -16.28 9.24
CA ALA A 52 -4.26 -17.62 9.78
C ALA A 52 -5.33 -17.92 10.84
N THR A 53 -5.80 -19.17 10.88
CA THR A 53 -6.75 -19.61 11.91
C THR A 53 -6.20 -19.34 13.31
N PRO A 54 -6.98 -18.72 14.23
CA PRO A 54 -6.55 -18.50 15.60
C PRO A 54 -6.21 -19.80 16.33
N VAL A 55 -5.11 -19.79 17.08
CA VAL A 55 -4.62 -20.91 17.88
C VAL A 55 -4.58 -20.51 19.35
N GLY A 56 -4.97 -21.43 20.23
CA GLY A 56 -5.01 -21.19 21.67
C GLY A 56 -6.35 -21.60 22.27
N SER A 57 -6.70 -20.96 23.38
CA SER A 57 -7.96 -21.14 24.08
C SER A 57 -8.29 -19.87 24.84
N ASN A 58 -9.58 -19.55 24.99
CA ASN A 58 -10.01 -18.40 25.76
C ASN A 58 -9.38 -18.38 27.17
N PRO A 59 -8.80 -17.24 27.63
CA PRO A 59 -8.85 -15.91 27.02
C PRO A 59 -7.60 -15.55 26.20
N THR A 60 -6.79 -16.52 25.76
CA THR A 60 -5.52 -16.24 25.08
C THR A 60 -5.48 -16.94 23.72
N TRP A 61 -5.60 -16.15 22.66
CA TRP A 61 -5.48 -16.59 21.28
C TRP A 61 -4.36 -15.84 20.57
N THR A 62 -3.68 -16.54 19.68
CA THR A 62 -2.75 -15.95 18.72
C THR A 62 -3.20 -16.25 17.30
N SER A 63 -2.90 -15.34 16.38
CA SER A 63 -3.10 -15.50 14.94
C SER A 63 -2.04 -14.66 14.21
N SER A 64 -2.08 -14.65 12.89
CA SER A 64 -1.23 -13.83 12.04
C SER A 64 -1.94 -13.57 10.72
N PHE A 65 -1.39 -12.67 9.93
CA PHE A 65 -1.68 -12.63 8.50
C PHE A 65 -0.44 -12.27 7.70
N SER A 66 -0.44 -12.68 6.44
CA SER A 66 0.38 -12.11 5.38
C SER A 66 -0.54 -11.48 4.34
N MET A 67 0.01 -10.75 3.37
CA MET A 67 -0.77 -10.21 2.25
C MET A 67 -0.20 -10.75 0.94
N PRO A 68 -0.53 -12.01 0.58
CA PRO A 68 -0.03 -12.61 -0.65
C PRO A 68 -0.47 -11.75 -1.84
N GLY A 69 0.47 -11.44 -2.73
CA GLY A 69 0.21 -10.56 -3.87
C GLY A 69 0.32 -9.06 -3.57
N ALA A 70 0.82 -8.65 -2.41
CA ALA A 70 1.29 -7.27 -2.18
C ALA A 70 2.71 -7.28 -1.60
N ALA A 71 3.71 -7.46 -2.46
CA ALA A 71 5.10 -7.50 -2.04
C ALA A 71 5.50 -6.21 -1.30
N GLY A 72 6.14 -6.35 -0.15
CA GLY A 72 6.51 -5.23 0.71
C GLY A 72 5.43 -4.75 1.69
N PHE A 73 4.21 -5.32 1.67
CA PHE A 73 3.28 -5.11 2.78
C PHE A 73 3.72 -5.96 3.99
N PRO A 74 3.79 -5.39 5.20
CA PRO A 74 4.25 -6.15 6.37
C PRO A 74 3.30 -7.30 6.72
N ALA A 75 3.87 -8.48 6.98
CA ALA A 75 3.18 -9.51 7.74
C ALA A 75 2.89 -8.99 9.16
N ALA A 76 1.88 -9.57 9.83
CA ALA A 76 1.51 -9.18 11.18
C ALA A 76 1.20 -10.38 12.07
N THR A 77 1.47 -10.22 13.37
CA THR A 77 1.00 -11.12 14.42
C THR A 77 -0.22 -10.51 15.11
N ILE A 78 -1.08 -11.37 15.65
CA ILE A 78 -2.31 -10.98 16.32
C ILE A 78 -2.37 -11.68 17.67
N VAL A 79 -2.69 -10.92 18.72
CA VAL A 79 -3.02 -11.45 20.04
C VAL A 79 -4.42 -10.95 20.39
N THR A 80 -5.30 -11.85 20.82
CA THR A 80 -6.67 -11.48 21.21
C THR A 80 -7.19 -12.31 22.38
N ASN A 81 -8.03 -11.68 23.20
CA ASN A 81 -8.83 -12.34 24.24
C ASN A 81 -10.32 -12.46 23.87
N SER A 82 -10.65 -12.31 22.59
CA SER A 82 -11.98 -12.59 22.03
C SER A 82 -12.52 -13.94 22.51
N LEU A 83 -13.84 -14.04 22.74
CA LEU A 83 -14.48 -15.25 23.25
C LEU A 83 -14.27 -16.45 22.32
N SER A 84 -14.46 -16.25 21.01
CA SER A 84 -14.32 -17.30 19.99
C SER A 84 -13.89 -16.71 18.63
N PRO A 85 -12.65 -16.21 18.50
CA PRO A 85 -12.16 -15.66 17.25
C PRO A 85 -12.08 -16.75 16.18
N ASN A 86 -12.42 -16.42 14.94
CA ASN A 86 -12.35 -17.34 13.80
C ASN A 86 -12.05 -16.58 12.50
N VAL A 87 -11.73 -17.32 11.44
CA VAL A 87 -11.37 -16.75 10.13
C VAL A 87 -12.24 -17.37 9.04
N PRO A 88 -13.34 -16.70 8.65
CA PRO A 88 -14.14 -17.12 7.52
C PRO A 88 -13.45 -16.81 6.18
N THR A 89 -13.95 -17.40 5.09
CA THR A 89 -13.34 -17.33 3.75
C THR A 89 -13.93 -16.26 2.84
N GLY A 90 -14.87 -15.44 3.31
CA GLY A 90 -15.52 -14.43 2.46
C GLY A 90 -16.52 -14.99 1.45
N ALA A 91 -16.94 -16.26 1.58
CA ALA A 91 -17.90 -16.88 0.67
C ALA A 91 -19.34 -16.38 0.87
N SER A 92 -19.74 -16.16 2.12
CA SER A 92 -21.11 -15.79 2.52
C SER A 92 -21.26 -14.34 2.97
N THR A 93 -20.24 -13.79 3.64
CA THR A 93 -20.14 -12.40 4.09
C THR A 93 -18.86 -11.80 3.50
N TRP A 94 -18.98 -10.69 2.78
CA TRP A 94 -17.86 -10.02 2.10
C TRP A 94 -18.22 -8.57 1.77
N LEU A 95 -17.22 -7.77 1.42
CA LEU A 95 -17.38 -6.39 0.99
C LEU A 95 -17.43 -6.35 -0.54
N SER A 96 -18.53 -5.84 -1.08
CA SER A 96 -18.67 -5.66 -2.53
C SER A 96 -17.84 -4.51 -3.03
N ALA A 97 -17.44 -4.58 -4.30
CA ALA A 97 -16.79 -3.46 -5.00
C ALA A 97 -17.67 -2.20 -5.04
N ALA A 98 -18.99 -2.32 -4.81
CA ALA A 98 -19.92 -1.20 -4.69
C ALA A 98 -19.95 -0.55 -3.29
N THR A 99 -19.33 -1.15 -2.27
CA THR A 99 -19.19 -0.52 -0.96
C THR A 99 -18.09 0.56 -0.99
N PRO A 100 -18.13 1.58 -0.13
CA PRO A 100 -17.06 2.59 -0.09
C PRO A 100 -15.65 1.98 0.04
N PHE A 101 -15.48 0.99 0.91
CA PHE A 101 -14.22 0.25 1.03
C PHE A 101 -13.85 -0.47 -0.26
N GLY A 102 -14.81 -1.17 -0.88
CA GLY A 102 -14.56 -1.93 -2.10
C GLY A 102 -14.35 -1.07 -3.35
N THR A 103 -14.79 0.19 -3.35
CA THR A 103 -14.41 1.13 -4.43
C THR A 103 -12.92 1.47 -4.39
N GLN A 104 -12.27 1.36 -3.22
CA GLN A 104 -10.83 1.49 -3.11
C GLN A 104 -10.08 0.17 -3.33
N PHE A 105 -10.55 -0.91 -2.71
CA PHE A 105 -9.78 -2.16 -2.61
C PHE A 105 -10.41 -3.33 -3.39
N ALA A 106 -11.25 -3.06 -4.38
CA ALA A 106 -12.06 -4.06 -5.08
C ALA A 106 -12.93 -4.90 -4.11
N SER A 107 -13.50 -6.01 -4.60
CA SER A 107 -14.34 -6.85 -3.73
C SER A 107 -13.50 -7.78 -2.86
N SER A 108 -13.93 -7.98 -1.61
CA SER A 108 -13.37 -8.99 -0.71
C SER A 108 -14.02 -10.38 -0.88
N GLN A 109 -14.79 -10.61 -1.95
CA GLN A 109 -15.44 -11.90 -2.16
C GLN A 109 -14.39 -13.01 -2.25
N ASN A 110 -14.59 -14.09 -1.49
CA ASN A 110 -13.63 -15.20 -1.33
C ASN A 110 -12.29 -14.81 -0.67
N GLN A 111 -12.22 -13.65 -0.01
CA GLN A 111 -11.07 -13.23 0.79
C GLN A 111 -11.34 -13.49 2.27
N LYS A 112 -10.30 -13.89 3.01
CA LYS A 112 -10.42 -14.13 4.45
C LYS A 112 -10.59 -12.83 5.23
N TYR A 113 -11.21 -12.93 6.40
CA TYR A 113 -11.33 -11.85 7.37
C TYR A 113 -11.34 -12.42 8.79
N LEU A 114 -11.07 -11.58 9.79
CA LEU A 114 -11.03 -12.01 11.18
C LEU A 114 -12.34 -11.66 11.89
N ASN A 115 -12.99 -12.64 12.48
CA ASN A 115 -14.08 -12.44 13.44
C ASN A 115 -13.54 -12.32 14.86
N PHE A 116 -14.08 -11.37 15.63
CA PHE A 116 -13.77 -11.19 17.05
C PHE A 116 -14.98 -10.62 17.79
N SER A 117 -15.13 -11.00 19.05
CA SER A 117 -16.28 -10.67 19.89
C SER A 117 -15.82 -10.14 21.24
N PRO A 118 -16.73 -9.59 22.07
CA PRO A 118 -16.49 -9.42 23.50
C PRO A 118 -15.98 -10.71 24.15
N THR A 119 -15.29 -10.59 25.29
CA THR A 119 -14.67 -11.73 26.00
C THR A 119 -15.67 -12.42 26.93
N THR A 120 -15.18 -13.41 27.70
CA THR A 120 -15.97 -14.18 28.67
C THR A 120 -16.80 -13.28 29.59
N GLY A 121 -18.08 -13.63 29.76
CA GLY A 121 -19.02 -12.82 30.53
C GLY A 121 -19.44 -11.52 29.85
N GLN A 122 -19.22 -11.38 28.53
CA GLN A 122 -19.54 -10.19 27.74
C GLN A 122 -18.76 -8.93 28.15
N ALA A 123 -17.61 -9.11 28.79
CA ALA A 123 -16.69 -8.01 29.09
C ALA A 123 -15.96 -7.55 27.81
N MET A 124 -15.32 -6.37 27.89
CA MET A 124 -14.52 -5.83 26.79
C MET A 124 -13.39 -6.80 26.40
N SER A 125 -13.28 -7.11 25.12
CA SER A 125 -12.11 -7.81 24.56
C SER A 125 -11.14 -6.83 23.92
N THR A 126 -9.90 -7.28 23.74
CA THR A 126 -8.82 -6.58 23.05
C THR A 126 -8.25 -7.51 21.99
N THR A 127 -8.12 -6.99 20.77
CA THR A 127 -7.41 -7.62 19.65
C THR A 127 -6.29 -6.66 19.22
N THR A 128 -5.05 -7.08 19.39
CA THR A 128 -3.86 -6.29 19.03
C THR A 128 -3.17 -6.94 17.84
N ILE A 129 -3.00 -6.16 16.78
CA ILE A 129 -2.27 -6.51 15.57
C ILE A 129 -0.92 -5.80 15.62
N THR A 130 0.16 -6.53 15.38
CA THR A 130 1.53 -6.00 15.39
C THR A 130 2.20 -6.31 14.07
N PHE A 131 2.60 -5.27 13.34
CA PHE A 131 3.22 -5.39 12.02
C PHE A 131 4.74 -5.61 12.12
N ALA A 132 5.27 -6.54 11.32
CA ALA A 132 6.69 -6.92 11.32
C ALA A 132 7.63 -5.76 10.91
N SER A 133 7.19 -4.94 9.95
CA SER A 133 7.74 -3.62 9.60
C SER A 133 6.60 -2.58 9.66
N PRO A 134 6.88 -1.27 9.74
CA PRO A 134 5.83 -0.25 9.64
C PRO A 134 4.97 -0.42 8.39
N THR A 135 3.66 -0.19 8.52
CA THR A 135 2.76 -0.19 7.34
C THR A 135 3.13 0.91 6.35
N PRO A 136 2.69 0.80 5.09
CA PRO A 136 2.70 1.95 4.17
C PRO A 136 2.06 3.19 4.79
N VAL A 137 2.52 4.38 4.39
CA VAL A 137 1.94 5.67 4.82
C VAL A 137 0.54 5.89 4.28
N THR A 138 0.19 5.22 3.17
CA THR A 138 -1.12 5.32 2.51
C THR A 138 -1.36 4.12 1.60
N GLY A 139 -2.51 4.11 0.91
CA GLY A 139 -2.85 3.11 -0.11
C GLY A 139 -3.18 1.72 0.47
N TRP A 140 -3.44 1.66 1.77
CA TRP A 140 -3.99 0.50 2.47
C TRP A 140 -5.07 0.96 3.44
N GLY A 141 -5.89 0.04 3.91
CA GLY A 141 -6.96 0.34 4.84
C GLY A 141 -7.53 -0.90 5.51
N PHE A 142 -8.41 -0.66 6.46
CA PHE A 142 -9.17 -1.72 7.12
C PHE A 142 -10.63 -1.34 7.28
N ALA A 143 -11.50 -2.35 7.27
CA ALA A 143 -12.93 -2.21 7.50
C ALA A 143 -13.35 -3.07 8.69
N LEU A 144 -14.25 -2.52 9.48
CA LEU A 144 -14.94 -3.19 10.57
C LEU A 144 -16.40 -3.34 10.17
N GLY A 145 -16.94 -4.55 10.23
CA GLY A 145 -18.33 -4.81 9.88
C GLY A 145 -19.05 -5.61 10.96
N ASP A 146 -20.37 -5.59 10.87
CA ASP A 146 -21.27 -6.08 11.91
C ASP A 146 -21.04 -5.31 13.22
N VAL A 147 -20.96 -3.98 13.12
CA VAL A 147 -20.75 -3.07 14.26
C VAL A 147 -22.05 -2.35 14.56
N ASP A 148 -22.94 -3.01 15.27
CA ASP A 148 -24.27 -2.49 15.59
C ASP A 148 -24.68 -2.77 17.03
N ALA A 149 -24.50 -3.99 17.53
CA ALA A 149 -24.75 -4.42 18.89
C ALA A 149 -23.52 -4.29 19.82
N GLU A 150 -22.39 -3.85 19.28
CA GLU A 150 -21.16 -3.53 19.99
C GLU A 150 -20.65 -2.10 19.72
N SER A 151 -19.66 -1.70 20.50
CA SER A 151 -18.78 -0.58 20.16
C SER A 151 -17.35 -1.08 20.04
N ILE A 152 -16.62 -0.56 19.05
CA ILE A 152 -15.22 -0.92 18.83
C ILE A 152 -14.36 0.32 19.07
N GLY A 153 -13.52 0.28 20.09
CA GLY A 153 -12.45 1.26 20.28
C GLY A 153 -11.29 0.97 19.34
N ILE A 154 -10.75 2.00 18.70
CA ILE A 154 -9.63 1.91 17.76
C ILE A 154 -8.51 2.84 18.22
N SER A 155 -7.32 2.28 18.38
CA SER A 155 -6.09 3.02 18.64
C SER A 155 -4.90 2.37 17.93
N ALA A 156 -3.83 3.12 17.71
CA ALA A 156 -2.63 2.61 17.06
C ALA A 156 -1.36 3.25 17.63
N THR A 157 -0.21 2.62 17.39
CA THR A 157 1.11 3.19 17.65
C THR A 157 1.89 3.38 16.36
N ASP A 158 2.67 4.46 16.29
CA ASP A 158 3.55 4.76 15.16
C ASP A 158 4.87 3.98 15.23
N THR A 159 5.79 4.28 14.32
CA THR A 159 7.10 3.62 14.22
C THR A 159 8.00 3.82 15.44
N ASN A 160 7.75 4.87 16.23
CA ASN A 160 8.50 5.20 17.44
C ASN A 160 7.79 4.70 18.71
N GLY A 161 6.65 4.03 18.56
CA GLY A 161 5.81 3.58 19.66
C GLY A 161 4.92 4.67 20.27
N ALA A 162 4.86 5.86 19.68
CA ALA A 162 3.96 6.91 20.13
C ALA A 162 2.53 6.64 19.66
N ALA A 163 1.54 7.13 20.41
CA ALA A 163 0.14 6.97 20.05
C ALA A 163 -0.19 7.76 18.77
N VAL A 164 -0.89 7.12 17.84
CA VAL A 164 -1.35 7.75 16.60
C VAL A 164 -2.56 8.64 16.92
N SER A 165 -2.53 9.88 16.45
CA SER A 165 -3.66 10.80 16.63
C SER A 165 -4.90 10.32 15.87
N THR A 166 -6.08 10.66 16.35
CA THR A 166 -7.35 10.23 15.73
C THR A 166 -7.51 10.65 14.26
N PRO A 167 -7.11 11.86 13.83
CA PRO A 167 -7.10 12.19 12.40
C PRO A 167 -6.21 11.25 11.57
N ASN A 168 -5.09 10.81 12.13
CA ASN A 168 -4.15 9.91 11.45
C ASN A 168 -4.60 8.43 11.45
N LEU A 169 -5.59 8.05 12.27
CA LEU A 169 -6.29 6.77 12.12
C LEU A 169 -7.11 6.74 10.81
N GLY A 170 -7.49 7.92 10.29
CA GLY A 170 -8.00 8.08 8.93
C GLY A 170 -9.37 7.46 8.70
N PHE A 171 -10.31 7.61 9.63
CA PHE A 171 -11.71 7.24 9.41
C PHE A 171 -12.25 7.89 8.13
N GLN A 172 -12.85 7.08 7.26
CA GLN A 172 -13.37 7.53 5.96
C GLN A 172 -14.87 7.74 6.01
N SER A 173 -15.63 6.67 6.27
CA SER A 173 -17.08 6.73 6.39
C SER A 173 -17.65 5.48 7.06
N SER A 174 -18.90 5.57 7.50
CA SER A 174 -19.74 4.42 7.82
C SER A 174 -20.64 4.05 6.64
N PHE A 175 -21.02 2.78 6.55
CA PHE A 175 -21.88 2.25 5.51
C PHE A 175 -22.61 1.00 6.00
N ASN A 176 -23.56 0.50 5.21
CA ASN A 176 -24.12 -0.83 5.41
C ASN A 176 -23.75 -1.71 4.21
N LEU A 177 -23.06 -2.83 4.43
CA LEU A 177 -22.57 -3.70 3.35
C LEU A 177 -23.71 -4.38 2.56
N CYS A 178 -24.94 -4.38 3.08
CA CYS A 178 -26.13 -4.88 2.40
C CYS A 178 -26.92 -3.81 1.62
N ASN A 179 -26.66 -2.53 1.89
CA ASN A 179 -27.28 -1.39 1.20
C ASN A 179 -26.54 -1.01 -0.09
N ILE A 180 -26.44 -1.97 -1.00
CA ILE A 180 -25.73 -1.85 -2.27
C ILE A 180 -26.49 -2.61 -3.38
N PRO A 181 -26.27 -2.28 -4.66
CA PRO A 181 -26.73 -3.11 -5.75
C PRO A 181 -26.05 -4.49 -5.74
N SER A 182 -26.67 -5.48 -6.39
CA SER A 182 -26.03 -6.76 -6.66
C SER A 182 -24.77 -6.59 -7.54
N PRO A 183 -23.73 -7.42 -7.36
CA PRO A 183 -23.67 -8.55 -6.45
C PRO A 183 -23.42 -8.12 -5.00
N LYS A 184 -24.10 -8.79 -4.07
CA LYS A 184 -23.98 -8.59 -2.62
C LYS A 184 -23.90 -9.92 -1.87
N PRO A 185 -23.39 -9.93 -0.63
CA PRO A 185 -23.23 -11.15 0.15
C PRO A 185 -24.54 -11.91 0.39
N SER A 186 -24.47 -13.23 0.53
CA SER A 186 -25.65 -14.05 0.80
C SER A 186 -26.23 -13.78 2.19
N THR A 187 -25.42 -13.31 3.13
CA THR A 187 -25.90 -12.78 4.44
C THR A 187 -26.91 -11.63 4.26
N CYS A 188 -26.84 -10.87 3.16
CA CYS A 188 -27.76 -9.77 2.88
C CYS A 188 -29.11 -10.20 2.30
N SER A 189 -29.39 -11.50 2.21
CA SER A 189 -30.66 -12.01 1.72
C SER A 189 -31.80 -11.64 2.69
N GLY A 190 -32.83 -10.94 2.19
CA GLY A 190 -33.97 -10.49 3.01
C GLY A 190 -33.71 -9.25 3.87
N VAL A 191 -32.49 -8.70 3.88
CA VAL A 191 -32.17 -7.46 4.60
C VAL A 191 -32.77 -6.27 3.84
N VAL A 192 -33.67 -5.54 4.50
CA VAL A 192 -34.40 -4.38 3.94
C VAL A 192 -34.29 -3.11 4.77
N THR A 193 -33.82 -3.23 6.02
CA THR A 193 -33.50 -2.11 6.91
C THR A 193 -32.00 -2.01 7.01
N PHE A 194 -31.47 -0.79 6.92
CA PHE A 194 -30.05 -0.54 6.92
C PHE A 194 -29.71 0.51 7.95
N ASP A 195 -28.73 0.20 8.78
CA ASP A 195 -28.12 1.10 9.73
C ASP A 195 -26.62 1.21 9.48
N ALA A 196 -25.96 2.07 10.26
CA ALA A 196 -24.52 2.24 10.21
C ALA A 196 -24.03 2.70 11.59
N PRO A 197 -22.82 2.30 12.00
CA PRO A 197 -22.23 2.80 13.23
C PRO A 197 -21.89 4.29 13.10
N VAL A 198 -21.72 4.96 14.23
CA VAL A 198 -21.27 6.35 14.31
C VAL A 198 -19.81 6.40 14.78
N TRP A 199 -18.95 7.12 14.07
CA TRP A 199 -17.59 7.37 14.54
C TRP A 199 -17.57 8.48 15.60
N VAL A 200 -17.04 8.15 16.77
CA VAL A 200 -16.88 9.05 17.91
C VAL A 200 -15.38 9.29 18.15
N PRO A 201 -14.81 10.41 17.67
CA PRO A 201 -13.38 10.67 17.79
C PRO A 201 -12.96 11.08 19.20
N GLY A 202 -11.83 10.55 19.68
CA GLY A 202 -11.07 11.05 20.83
C GLY A 202 -9.78 11.75 20.38
N THR A 203 -8.78 11.87 21.27
CA THR A 203 -7.49 12.53 20.94
C THR A 203 -6.52 11.61 20.18
N ASN A 204 -6.27 10.41 20.71
CA ASN A 204 -5.32 9.42 20.17
C ASN A 204 -5.99 8.04 19.93
N SER A 205 -7.31 8.07 19.83
CA SER A 205 -8.18 6.91 19.67
C SER A 205 -9.56 7.40 19.28
N GLY A 206 -10.41 6.52 18.80
CA GLY A 206 -11.84 6.80 18.69
C GLY A 206 -12.66 5.52 18.82
N VAL A 207 -13.98 5.66 18.84
CA VAL A 207 -14.92 4.55 18.99
C VAL A 207 -15.83 4.52 17.78
N LEU A 208 -15.88 3.37 17.11
CA LEU A 208 -16.93 3.07 16.15
C LEU A 208 -18.12 2.51 16.94
N GLN A 209 -19.13 3.36 17.14
CA GLN A 209 -20.25 3.14 18.04
C GLN A 209 -21.42 2.50 17.26
N GLY A 210 -21.76 1.25 17.59
CA GLY A 210 -23.00 0.62 17.16
C GLY A 210 -24.24 1.29 17.75
N ASN A 211 -25.41 0.94 17.23
CA ASN A 211 -26.70 1.56 17.54
C ASN A 211 -27.61 0.69 18.44
N VAL A 212 -27.08 -0.40 19.01
CA VAL A 212 -27.74 -1.43 19.85
C VAL A 212 -28.80 -2.30 19.17
N ASN A 213 -29.11 -2.06 17.90
CA ASN A 213 -29.94 -2.98 17.13
C ASN A 213 -28.98 -3.98 16.47
N ASP A 214 -29.09 -5.25 16.84
CA ASP A 214 -28.37 -6.33 16.15
C ASP A 214 -29.02 -6.54 14.77
N THR A 215 -28.44 -5.95 13.73
CA THR A 215 -28.92 -6.06 12.36
C THR A 215 -27.89 -6.77 11.49
N THR A 216 -27.71 -6.36 10.24
CA THR A 216 -26.72 -6.99 9.38
C THR A 216 -26.04 -5.91 8.57
N GLY A 217 -24.72 -5.92 8.66
CA GLY A 217 -23.88 -5.25 7.69
C GLY A 217 -23.46 -3.84 8.05
N ALA A 218 -23.87 -3.32 9.21
CA ALA A 218 -23.38 -2.06 9.76
C ALA A 218 -21.84 -2.06 9.79
N SER A 219 -21.22 -1.12 9.08
CA SER A 219 -19.77 -1.13 8.84
C SER A 219 -19.16 0.26 8.91
N GLY A 220 -17.87 0.33 9.24
CA GLY A 220 -17.05 1.54 9.13
C GLY A 220 -15.66 1.20 8.64
N TRP A 221 -14.97 2.13 7.99
CA TRP A 221 -13.64 1.86 7.44
C TRP A 221 -12.68 3.03 7.54
N PHE A 222 -11.39 2.70 7.44
CA PHE A 222 -10.27 3.55 7.77
C PHE A 222 -9.16 3.39 6.74
N MET A 223 -8.47 4.50 6.46
CA MET A 223 -7.22 4.56 5.70
C MET A 223 -6.20 5.35 6.52
N PRO A 224 -5.32 4.68 7.28
CA PRO A 224 -4.30 5.37 8.07
C PRO A 224 -3.43 6.29 7.21
N LEU A 225 -3.08 7.45 7.78
CA LEU A 225 -2.34 8.51 7.08
C LEU A 225 -0.86 8.59 7.50
N VAL A 226 -0.44 7.67 8.39
CA VAL A 226 0.92 7.53 8.88
C VAL A 226 1.26 6.05 8.96
N PRO A 227 2.55 5.66 8.85
CA PRO A 227 2.98 4.31 9.14
C PRO A 227 2.65 3.93 10.58
N ILE A 228 2.01 2.79 10.78
CA ILE A 228 1.71 2.26 12.12
C ILE A 228 2.48 0.95 12.37
N ARG A 229 2.83 0.73 13.63
CA ARG A 229 3.51 -0.47 14.12
C ARG A 229 2.55 -1.44 14.79
N SER A 230 1.51 -0.91 15.43
CA SER A 230 0.45 -1.70 16.05
C SER A 230 -0.91 -1.04 15.88
N LEU A 231 -1.94 -1.86 15.69
CA LEU A 231 -3.35 -1.49 15.71
C LEU A 231 -4.03 -2.28 16.83
N THR A 232 -4.75 -1.60 17.71
CA THR A 232 -5.51 -2.21 18.80
C THR A 232 -6.99 -1.91 18.64
N LEU A 233 -7.79 -2.98 18.67
CA LEU A 233 -9.24 -2.95 18.62
C LEU A 233 -9.81 -3.44 19.95
N THR A 234 -10.71 -2.69 20.57
CA THR A 234 -11.40 -3.11 21.80
C THR A 234 -12.89 -3.28 21.55
N ASN A 235 -13.41 -4.51 21.63
CA ASN A 235 -14.83 -4.79 21.38
C ASN A 235 -15.59 -4.84 22.72
N THR A 236 -16.59 -3.95 22.87
CA THR A 236 -17.46 -3.87 24.05
C THR A 236 -18.90 -4.17 23.65
N ASN A 237 -19.50 -5.14 24.32
CA ASN A 237 -20.91 -5.50 24.12
C ASN A 237 -21.85 -4.36 24.56
N LEU A 238 -22.82 -4.01 23.72
CA LEU A 238 -23.95 -3.16 24.07
C LEU A 238 -25.25 -3.97 24.25
N SER A 239 -25.44 -5.03 23.47
CA SER A 239 -26.56 -5.97 23.56
C SER A 239 -26.24 -7.35 22.97
N GLY A 240 -26.84 -8.41 23.49
CA GLY A 240 -26.76 -9.74 22.87
C GLY A 240 -25.38 -10.38 22.97
N ILE A 241 -24.93 -11.03 21.90
CA ILE A 241 -23.62 -11.73 21.80
C ILE A 241 -22.98 -11.31 20.46
N PRO A 242 -22.51 -10.07 20.34
CA PRO A 242 -22.10 -9.51 19.06
C PRO A 242 -20.77 -10.09 18.56
N THR A 243 -20.57 -10.12 17.25
CA THR A 243 -19.34 -10.56 16.59
C THR A 243 -18.97 -9.60 15.48
N ALA A 244 -17.91 -8.83 15.68
CA ALA A 244 -17.36 -7.94 14.68
C ALA A 244 -16.47 -8.68 13.67
N SER A 245 -16.47 -8.19 12.44
CA SER A 245 -15.61 -8.64 11.34
C SER A 245 -14.52 -7.61 11.02
N LEU A 246 -13.29 -8.05 10.75
CA LEU A 246 -12.16 -7.21 10.32
C LEU A 246 -11.60 -7.65 8.96
N TRP A 247 -11.64 -6.73 7.99
CA TRP A 247 -10.92 -6.83 6.72
C TRP A 247 -9.73 -5.88 6.70
N ILE A 248 -8.61 -6.29 6.12
CA ILE A 248 -7.44 -5.45 5.84
C ILE A 248 -7.06 -5.64 4.38
N ALA A 249 -6.81 -4.53 3.66
CA ALA A 249 -6.44 -4.58 2.24
C ALA A 249 -5.41 -3.50 1.89
N SER A 250 -4.67 -3.75 0.81
CA SER A 250 -3.74 -2.80 0.20
C SER A 250 -3.99 -2.70 -1.29
N ASN A 251 -3.85 -1.49 -1.83
CA ASN A 251 -3.72 -1.28 -3.27
C ASN A 251 -2.42 -1.91 -3.76
N LEU A 252 -2.40 -2.27 -5.03
CA LEU A 252 -1.23 -2.78 -5.74
C LEU A 252 -0.65 -1.72 -6.65
N ARG A 253 0.67 -1.76 -6.76
CA ARG A 253 1.49 -0.86 -7.56
C ARG A 253 2.33 -1.64 -8.54
N THR A 254 2.56 -1.01 -9.69
CA THR A 254 3.43 -1.52 -10.73
C THR A 254 4.75 -0.77 -10.74
N ILE A 255 5.86 -1.53 -10.74
CA ILE A 255 7.18 -1.03 -11.12
C ILE A 255 7.56 -1.71 -12.44
N SER A 256 7.86 -0.95 -13.49
CA SER A 256 8.28 -1.53 -14.77
C SER A 256 9.26 -0.65 -15.53
N GLY A 257 10.04 -1.28 -16.40
CA GLY A 257 11.04 -0.60 -17.20
C GLY A 257 11.77 -1.53 -18.15
N THR A 258 12.85 -1.02 -18.70
CA THR A 258 13.72 -1.72 -19.65
C THR A 258 15.18 -1.63 -19.21
N ILE A 259 15.95 -2.67 -19.52
CA ILE A 259 17.41 -2.72 -19.35
C ILE A 259 18.05 -2.99 -20.71
N SER A 260 19.03 -2.17 -21.06
CA SER A 260 19.75 -2.25 -22.33
C SER A 260 21.24 -1.98 -22.12
N ALA A 261 22.08 -2.36 -23.07
CA ALA A 261 23.50 -2.02 -23.10
C ALA A 261 23.73 -0.82 -24.01
N ASP A 262 24.50 0.15 -23.53
CA ASP A 262 25.08 1.19 -24.37
C ASP A 262 25.95 0.52 -25.44
N PRO A 263 25.78 0.82 -26.74
CA PRO A 263 26.73 0.36 -27.73
C PRO A 263 28.15 0.77 -27.31
N ALA A 264 29.02 -0.22 -27.12
CA ALA A 264 30.44 0.06 -26.92
C ALA A 264 30.92 1.03 -28.02
N PRO A 265 31.70 2.08 -27.69
CA PRO A 265 32.24 2.96 -28.70
C PRO A 265 32.96 2.08 -29.73
N ALA A 266 32.64 2.28 -31.01
CA ALA A 266 33.31 1.56 -32.10
C ALA A 266 34.82 1.63 -31.86
N PRO A 267 35.57 0.53 -32.02
CA PRO A 267 37.00 0.55 -31.81
C PRO A 267 37.58 1.68 -32.66
N THR A 268 38.21 2.67 -32.01
CA THR A 268 38.88 3.77 -32.70
C THR A 268 40.06 3.21 -33.47
N THR A 269 39.81 2.75 -34.69
CA THR A 269 40.84 2.62 -35.71
C THR A 269 41.22 4.03 -36.15
N THR A 270 42.48 4.39 -35.97
CA THR A 270 43.11 5.66 -36.36
C THR A 270 43.15 5.83 -37.88
N THR A 271 41.99 5.93 -38.52
CA THR A 271 41.84 6.25 -39.94
C THR A 271 41.09 7.57 -40.07
N THR A 272 41.74 8.52 -40.74
CA THR A 272 41.45 9.96 -40.86
C THR A 272 40.22 10.29 -41.71
N THR A 273 39.10 9.62 -41.47
CA THR A 273 37.81 9.94 -42.08
C THR A 273 36.81 10.29 -40.97
N SER A 274 36.21 11.47 -41.10
CA SER A 274 35.22 12.05 -40.18
C SER A 274 34.28 10.97 -39.59
N PRO A 275 34.16 10.85 -38.26
CA PRO A 275 33.30 9.84 -37.67
C PRO A 275 31.85 10.20 -37.94
N THR A 276 31.20 9.44 -38.82
CA THR A 276 29.74 9.41 -38.87
C THR A 276 29.27 8.82 -37.55
N THR A 277 28.74 9.65 -36.65
CA THR A 277 28.07 9.21 -35.43
C THR A 277 26.76 8.52 -35.82
N THR A 278 26.83 7.28 -36.27
CA THR A 278 25.70 6.36 -36.21
C THR A 278 25.52 6.02 -34.73
N THR A 279 24.63 6.74 -34.06
CA THR A 279 24.09 6.34 -32.75
C THR A 279 23.31 5.05 -32.96
N THR A 280 23.99 3.92 -32.86
CA THR A 280 23.33 2.62 -32.71
C THR A 280 22.45 2.72 -31.47
N ALA A 281 21.18 2.34 -31.56
CA ALA A 281 20.32 2.32 -30.38
C ALA A 281 20.87 1.33 -29.33
N PRO A 282 20.69 1.59 -28.02
CA PRO A 282 21.03 0.63 -26.97
C PRO A 282 20.42 -0.75 -27.26
N ALA A 283 21.23 -1.80 -27.12
CA ALA A 283 20.78 -3.17 -27.38
C ALA A 283 20.06 -3.72 -26.15
N PRO A 284 18.88 -4.36 -26.27
CA PRO A 284 18.17 -4.89 -25.11
C PRO A 284 19.00 -5.98 -24.39
N LEU A 285 18.90 -6.03 -23.06
CA LEU A 285 19.57 -7.03 -22.23
C LEU A 285 18.54 -8.02 -21.65
N PRO A 286 18.40 -9.23 -22.22
CA PRO A 286 17.57 -10.28 -21.64
C PRO A 286 18.23 -10.97 -20.45
N ASP A 287 17.42 -11.67 -19.66
CA ASP A 287 17.83 -12.54 -18.55
C ASP A 287 18.59 -11.81 -17.41
N VAL A 288 18.48 -10.49 -17.32
CA VAL A 288 19.02 -9.68 -16.21
C VAL A 288 18.13 -9.87 -14.99
N ILE A 289 18.69 -10.32 -13.87
CA ILE A 289 17.96 -10.43 -12.60
C ILE A 289 17.76 -9.02 -12.03
N VAL A 290 16.52 -8.65 -11.78
CA VAL A 290 16.13 -7.36 -11.19
C VAL A 290 15.43 -7.64 -9.86
N SER A 291 15.76 -6.89 -8.81
CA SER A 291 15.15 -7.06 -7.49
C SER A 291 14.71 -5.72 -6.89
N VAL A 292 13.59 -5.77 -6.16
CA VAL A 292 13.04 -4.66 -5.38
C VAL A 292 13.35 -4.90 -3.91
N ILE A 293 13.97 -3.92 -3.27
CA ILE A 293 14.39 -3.93 -1.86
C ILE A 293 13.57 -2.89 -1.10
N ASP A 294 13.03 -3.26 0.05
CA ASP A 294 12.28 -2.33 0.91
C ASP A 294 13.19 -1.49 1.85
N SER A 295 12.57 -0.68 2.70
CA SER A 295 13.29 0.17 3.65
C SER A 295 14.01 -0.60 4.77
N THR A 296 13.68 -1.87 5.01
CA THR A 296 14.39 -2.72 5.98
C THR A 296 15.59 -3.43 5.37
N GLY A 297 15.77 -3.33 4.04
CA GLY A 297 16.84 -3.97 3.30
C GLY A 297 16.49 -5.36 2.80
N ASP A 298 15.23 -5.78 2.91
CA ASP A 298 14.77 -7.08 2.48
C ASP A 298 14.38 -7.07 1.00
N VAL A 299 14.74 -8.13 0.27
CA VAL A 299 14.29 -8.33 -1.11
C VAL A 299 12.83 -8.76 -1.08
N VAL A 300 11.93 -7.90 -1.54
CA VAL A 300 10.48 -8.15 -1.52
C VAL A 300 9.95 -8.74 -2.82
N ALA A 301 10.67 -8.55 -3.93
CA ALA A 301 10.35 -9.15 -5.21
C ALA A 301 11.60 -9.26 -6.10
N THR A 302 11.62 -10.27 -6.98
CA THR A 302 12.65 -10.49 -8.00
C THR A 302 11.98 -10.89 -9.31
N THR A 303 12.52 -10.42 -10.42
CA THR A 303 12.11 -10.82 -11.78
C THR A 303 13.34 -10.89 -12.69
N THR A 304 13.15 -11.32 -13.93
CA THR A 304 14.18 -11.31 -14.97
C THR A 304 13.70 -10.53 -16.18
N THR A 305 14.59 -9.77 -16.83
CA THR A 305 14.24 -9.09 -18.07
C THR A 305 13.94 -10.08 -19.19
N ASP A 306 12.97 -9.76 -20.04
CA ASP A 306 12.60 -10.59 -21.19
C ASP A 306 13.50 -10.35 -22.42
N ALA A 307 13.16 -10.95 -23.57
CA ALA A 307 13.90 -10.81 -24.82
C ALA A 307 14.06 -9.36 -25.33
N ASN A 308 13.16 -8.45 -24.92
CA ASN A 308 13.21 -7.03 -25.25
C ASN A 308 13.90 -6.20 -24.16
N GLY A 309 14.40 -6.84 -23.10
CA GLY A 309 14.99 -6.17 -21.95
C GLY A 309 13.94 -5.65 -20.96
N ASP A 310 12.66 -6.00 -21.12
CA ASP A 310 11.58 -5.48 -20.30
C ASP A 310 11.49 -6.22 -18.95
N PHE A 311 11.29 -5.51 -17.86
CA PHE A 311 10.96 -6.08 -16.54
C PHE A 311 9.67 -5.49 -15.97
N VAL A 312 8.95 -6.28 -15.18
CA VAL A 312 7.71 -5.86 -14.50
C VAL A 312 7.56 -6.49 -13.12
N PHE A 313 7.17 -5.66 -12.16
CA PHE A 313 6.69 -6.03 -10.84
C PHE A 313 5.25 -5.52 -10.69
N PRO A 314 4.22 -6.33 -10.97
CA PRO A 314 2.84 -5.86 -11.08
C PRO A 314 2.11 -5.75 -9.73
N THR A 315 2.72 -6.21 -8.64
CA THR A 315 2.03 -6.47 -7.36
C THR A 315 2.87 -6.02 -6.15
N ILE A 316 3.27 -4.75 -6.14
CA ILE A 316 4.02 -4.12 -5.05
C ILE A 316 3.07 -3.33 -4.15
N ALA A 317 3.27 -3.34 -2.84
CA ALA A 317 2.53 -2.49 -1.93
C ALA A 317 2.96 -1.01 -2.09
N PRO A 318 2.14 -0.02 -1.70
CA PRO A 318 2.56 1.37 -1.73
C PRO A 318 3.78 1.60 -0.83
N GLY A 319 4.77 2.33 -1.32
CA GLY A 319 5.97 2.62 -0.55
C GLY A 319 7.12 3.12 -1.40
N VAL A 320 8.27 3.30 -0.75
CA VAL A 320 9.54 3.67 -1.38
C VAL A 320 10.47 2.47 -1.31
N TYR A 321 11.02 2.12 -2.46
CA TYR A 321 11.86 0.94 -2.65
C TYR A 321 13.18 1.29 -3.32
N THR A 322 14.13 0.37 -3.26
CA THR A 322 15.38 0.41 -4.00
C THR A 322 15.37 -0.68 -5.06
N LEU A 323 15.54 -0.31 -6.32
CA LEU A 323 15.67 -1.21 -7.45
C LEU A 323 17.16 -1.52 -7.69
N ILE A 324 17.49 -2.81 -7.74
CA ILE A 324 18.83 -3.31 -8.06
C ILE A 324 18.77 -4.26 -9.24
N GLU A 325 19.89 -4.42 -9.93
CA GLU A 325 20.07 -5.44 -10.95
C GLU A 325 21.35 -6.24 -10.70
N GLN A 326 21.38 -7.47 -11.23
CA GLN A 326 22.59 -8.24 -11.39
C GLN A 326 23.05 -8.12 -12.85
N PRO A 327 23.96 -7.18 -13.16
CA PRO A 327 24.37 -6.90 -14.54
C PRO A 327 25.04 -8.13 -15.18
N PRO A 328 24.81 -8.40 -16.48
CA PRO A 328 25.57 -9.40 -17.22
C PRO A 328 27.07 -9.08 -17.23
N ALA A 329 27.89 -10.14 -17.33
CA ALA A 329 29.34 -10.00 -17.39
C ALA A 329 29.78 -9.04 -18.52
N GLY A 330 30.71 -8.15 -18.21
CA GLY A 330 31.22 -7.16 -19.17
C GLY A 330 30.39 -5.87 -19.23
N THR A 331 29.31 -5.75 -18.46
CA THR A 331 28.53 -4.52 -18.31
C THR A 331 28.48 -4.06 -16.85
N VAL A 332 28.20 -2.78 -16.63
CA VAL A 332 27.95 -2.20 -15.31
C VAL A 332 26.70 -1.31 -15.38
N PRO A 333 25.88 -1.27 -14.30
CA PRO A 333 24.76 -0.33 -14.22
C PRO A 333 25.25 1.12 -14.32
N PRO A 334 24.38 2.07 -14.71
CA PRO A 334 24.74 3.48 -14.72
C PRO A 334 25.03 3.99 -13.30
N ALA A 335 25.74 5.11 -13.18
CA ALA A 335 26.22 5.64 -11.89
C ALA A 335 25.09 6.01 -10.90
N ASN A 336 23.86 6.19 -11.38
CA ASN A 336 22.67 6.44 -10.57
C ASN A 336 21.93 5.15 -10.14
N PHE A 337 22.54 3.98 -10.33
CA PHE A 337 22.04 2.70 -9.83
C PHE A 337 22.83 2.27 -8.58
N PRO A 338 22.18 1.76 -7.53
CA PRO A 338 20.76 1.40 -7.42
C PRO A 338 19.79 2.58 -7.42
N LEU A 339 18.58 2.37 -7.93
CA LEU A 339 17.58 3.42 -8.14
C LEU A 339 16.53 3.43 -7.03
N ILE A 340 16.24 4.60 -6.46
CA ILE A 340 15.09 4.77 -5.55
C ILE A 340 13.82 4.92 -6.38
N VAL A 341 12.81 4.11 -6.08
CA VAL A 341 11.52 4.08 -6.77
C VAL A 341 10.41 4.32 -5.74
N ASP A 342 9.66 5.41 -5.91
CA ASP A 342 8.53 5.76 -5.04
C ASP A 342 7.20 5.42 -5.72
N VAL A 343 6.55 4.36 -5.24
CA VAL A 343 5.21 3.92 -5.67
C VAL A 343 4.13 4.24 -4.63
N THR A 344 4.39 5.17 -3.70
CA THR A 344 3.45 5.51 -2.62
C THR A 344 2.07 5.91 -3.17
N TYR A 345 2.05 6.75 -4.19
CA TYR A 345 0.80 7.33 -4.72
C TYR A 345 0.36 6.78 -6.07
N GLY A 346 1.18 5.98 -6.73
CA GLY A 346 0.88 5.48 -8.07
C GLY A 346 1.95 4.53 -8.59
N ASP A 347 1.74 4.03 -9.79
CA ASP A 347 2.71 3.18 -10.48
C ASP A 347 3.93 4.00 -10.94
N VAL A 348 5.08 3.33 -11.02
CA VAL A 348 6.27 3.87 -11.69
C VAL A 348 6.61 2.95 -12.85
N THR A 349 6.31 3.42 -14.06
CA THR A 349 6.49 2.66 -15.30
C THR A 349 7.44 3.38 -16.26
N GLY A 350 8.06 2.64 -17.17
CA GLY A 350 8.95 3.22 -18.17
C GLY A 350 10.31 3.66 -17.59
N ILE A 351 10.76 3.00 -16.52
CA ILE A 351 12.14 3.13 -16.06
C ILE A 351 13.06 2.67 -17.20
N VAL A 352 14.12 3.42 -17.51
CA VAL A 352 15.10 3.05 -18.53
C VAL A 352 16.46 2.94 -17.87
N VAL A 353 17.05 1.76 -17.94
CA VAL A 353 18.41 1.48 -17.48
C VAL A 353 19.28 1.16 -18.69
N VAL A 354 20.38 1.89 -18.81
CA VAL A 354 21.39 1.66 -19.86
C VAL A 354 22.71 1.30 -19.19
N ASN A 355 23.11 0.05 -19.30
CA ASN A 355 24.36 -0.45 -18.77
C ASN A 355 25.53 -0.05 -19.65
N LEU A 356 26.62 0.35 -19.02
CA LEU A 356 27.85 0.73 -19.69
C LEU A 356 28.80 -0.46 -19.81
N PRO A 357 29.72 -0.49 -20.79
CA PRO A 357 30.80 -1.48 -20.83
C PRO A 357 31.69 -1.40 -19.58
N ALA A 358 32.08 -2.55 -19.04
CA ALA A 358 32.88 -2.63 -17.81
C ALA A 358 34.34 -2.13 -17.96
N ASP A 359 34.88 -2.00 -19.18
CA ASP A 359 36.29 -1.63 -19.47
C ASP A 359 36.55 -0.10 -19.53
N MET A 360 35.69 0.71 -18.91
CA MET A 360 35.85 2.17 -18.77
C MET A 360 36.37 2.58 -17.37
N GLY A 361 37.08 1.70 -16.67
CA GLY A 361 37.98 2.13 -15.59
C GLY A 361 39.09 3.03 -16.14
N PRO A 362 39.65 3.99 -15.37
CA PRO A 362 40.66 4.90 -15.89
C PRO A 362 41.86 4.10 -16.40
N LYS A 363 42.00 4.02 -17.72
CA LYS A 363 43.26 3.65 -18.36
C LYS A 363 44.21 4.82 -18.07
N PHE A 364 44.90 4.76 -16.94
CA PHE A 364 46.01 5.65 -16.65
C PHE A 364 46.99 5.57 -17.82
N THR A 365 47.00 6.60 -18.65
CA THR A 365 48.00 6.80 -19.68
C THR A 365 49.26 7.32 -19.02
N GLY A 366 50.32 6.52 -19.08
CA GLY A 366 51.72 6.94 -19.21
C GLY A 366 52.31 7.76 -18.07
#